data_AF-A0A2X4U9U8-F1
#
_entry.id   AF-A0A2X4U9U8-F1
#
_cell.length_a   1.000
_cell.length_b   1.000
_cell.length_c   1.000
_cell.angle_alpha   90.00
_cell.angle_beta   90.00
_cell.angle_gamma   90.00
#
_symmetry.space_group_name_H-M   'P 1'
#
loop_
_entity.id
_entity.type
_entity.pdbx_description
1 polymer ?
#
loop_
_entity_poly.entity_id
_entity_poly.type
_entity_poly.pdbx_seq_one_letter_code
_entity_poly.pdbx_strand_id
1 'polypeptide(L)'
;MTRQVLMASLDELLSRIPIDSVAERLGVDRQTADTAVRAALPTLVGGLGANARNPEGAASLMSALDEHSRSGLLDGVVNVDKVDTDDGGRIVSNVFGEKKDQVISTLGTVNGSGGSTLVADLLPILAPIVLSYLAEQIKGAGASASGGEPREGGALGDLLGGLLEGASGRSGGGGGGIGDILGSVLGGSSGGGLGGLLGGLLGGGKR
;
A
#
# COMPACT_ATOMS: atom_id res chain seq x y z
N MET A 1 -16.95 8.26 9.06
CA MET A 1 -16.76 7.01 9.84
C MET A 1 -15.74 6.06 9.21
N THR A 2 -15.36 6.22 7.93
CA THR A 2 -14.50 5.27 7.20
C THR A 2 -12.99 5.37 7.47
N ARG A 3 -12.47 6.55 7.86
CA ARG A 3 -11.07 6.72 8.30
C ARG A 3 -10.71 5.87 9.53
N GLN A 4 -11.71 5.49 10.33
CA GLN A 4 -11.54 4.63 11.49
C GLN A 4 -11.25 3.17 11.11
N VAL A 5 -11.81 2.68 10.00
CA VAL A 5 -11.77 1.26 9.61
C VAL A 5 -10.42 0.86 9.02
N LEU A 6 -9.79 1.74 8.22
CA LEU A 6 -8.43 1.50 7.71
C LEU A 6 -7.39 1.55 8.85
N MET A 7 -7.50 2.52 9.75
CA MET A 7 -6.59 2.57 10.90
C MET A 7 -6.81 1.37 11.82
N ALA A 8 -8.05 0.93 12.03
CA ALA A 8 -8.34 -0.26 12.82
C ALA A 8 -7.77 -1.54 12.18
N SER A 9 -7.80 -1.68 10.84
CA SER A 9 -7.24 -2.86 10.16
C SER A 9 -5.71 -2.84 10.07
N LEU A 10 -5.10 -1.66 9.95
CA LEU A 10 -3.63 -1.52 10.04
C LEU A 10 -3.14 -1.75 11.48
N ASP A 11 -3.88 -1.25 12.47
CA ASP A 11 -3.59 -1.44 13.90
C ASP A 11 -3.80 -2.90 14.33
N GLU A 12 -4.83 -3.57 13.81
CA GLU A 12 -5.01 -5.01 13.98
C GLU A 12 -3.84 -5.79 13.38
N LEU A 13 -3.41 -5.46 12.15
CA LEU A 13 -2.23 -6.08 11.53
C LEU A 13 -0.97 -5.82 12.37
N LEU A 14 -0.75 -4.59 12.82
CA LEU A 14 0.37 -4.24 13.72
C LEU A 14 0.33 -5.03 15.03
N SER A 15 -0.85 -5.23 15.61
CA SER A 15 -1.03 -6.01 16.83
C SER A 15 -0.77 -7.50 16.63
N ARG A 16 -0.87 -8.01 15.40
CA ARG A 16 -0.56 -9.41 15.06
C ARG A 16 0.92 -9.63 14.72
N ILE A 17 1.64 -8.58 14.33
CA ILE A 17 3.07 -8.63 14.03
C ILE A 17 3.87 -8.61 15.35
N PRO A 18 4.65 -9.65 15.68
CA PRO A 18 5.51 -9.62 16.86
C PRO A 18 6.72 -8.71 16.60
N ILE A 19 6.58 -7.44 16.98
CA ILE A 19 7.62 -6.41 16.78
C ILE A 19 8.96 -6.83 17.42
N ASP A 20 8.93 -7.56 18.53
CA ASP A 20 10.15 -8.09 19.17
C ASP A 20 10.91 -9.05 18.26
N SER A 21 10.22 -10.02 17.66
CA SER A 21 10.84 -10.98 16.75
C SER A 21 11.34 -10.31 15.47
N VAL A 22 10.64 -9.28 15.00
CA VAL A 22 11.11 -8.45 13.88
C VAL A 22 12.39 -7.69 14.26
N ALA A 23 12.42 -7.09 15.45
CA ALA A 23 13.59 -6.37 15.96
C ALA A 23 14.80 -7.29 16.14
N GLU A 24 14.61 -8.49 16.70
CA GLU A 24 15.65 -9.52 16.85
C GLU A 24 16.21 -9.95 15.51
N ARG A 25 15.34 -10.21 14.52
CA ARG A 25 15.77 -10.64 13.17
C ARG A 25 16.54 -9.55 12.43
N LEU A 26 16.20 -8.29 12.67
CA LEU A 26 16.85 -7.12 12.08
C LEU A 26 18.07 -6.62 12.89
N GLY A 27 18.30 -7.17 14.08
CA GLY A 27 19.39 -6.74 14.96
C GLY A 27 19.26 -5.30 15.46
N VAL A 28 18.03 -4.79 15.61
CA VAL A 28 17.74 -3.42 16.08
C VAL A 28 16.91 -3.42 17.35
N ASP A 29 16.75 -2.26 17.97
CA ASP A 29 15.84 -2.11 19.11
C ASP A 29 14.37 -2.11 18.66
N ARG A 30 13.48 -2.46 19.60
CA ARG A 30 12.02 -2.54 19.39
C ARG A 30 11.42 -1.25 18.82
N GLN A 31 11.90 -0.09 19.25
CA GLN A 31 11.35 1.21 18.84
C GLN A 31 11.72 1.53 17.38
N THR A 32 12.96 1.20 16.98
CA THR A 32 13.42 1.30 15.59
C THR A 32 12.64 0.36 14.69
N ALA A 33 12.41 -0.90 15.12
CA ALA A 33 11.59 -1.85 14.38
C ALA A 33 10.13 -1.39 14.23
N ASP A 34 9.48 -0.96 15.32
CA ASP A 34 8.09 -0.46 15.29
C ASP A 34 7.94 0.72 14.32
N THR A 35 8.86 1.69 14.38
CA THR A 35 8.86 2.86 13.48
C THR A 35 8.97 2.42 12.02
N ALA A 36 9.89 1.49 11.73
CA ALA A 36 10.11 1.03 10.38
C ALA A 36 8.92 0.22 9.83
N VAL A 37 8.30 -0.63 10.65
CA VAL A 37 7.08 -1.37 10.27
C VAL A 37 5.94 -0.41 9.96
N ARG A 38 5.69 0.59 10.82
CA ARG A 38 4.65 1.61 10.61
C ARG A 38 4.87 2.43 9.35
N ALA A 39 6.12 2.69 8.97
CA ALA A 39 6.45 3.41 7.73
C ALA A 39 6.34 2.51 6.49
N ALA A 40 6.75 1.25 6.59
CA ALA A 40 6.79 0.32 5.45
C ALA A 40 5.42 -0.24 5.06
N LEU A 41 4.53 -0.49 6.03
CA LEU A 41 3.23 -1.10 5.78
C LEU A 41 2.36 -0.31 4.78
N PRO A 42 2.16 1.02 4.92
CA PRO A 42 1.39 1.79 3.94
C PRO A 42 2.00 1.73 2.54
N THR A 43 3.33 1.73 2.44
CA THR A 43 4.04 1.65 1.15
C THR A 43 3.88 0.29 0.50
N LEU A 44 3.93 -0.81 1.27
CA LEU A 44 3.65 -2.17 0.78
C LEU A 44 2.23 -2.30 0.27
N VAL A 45 1.23 -1.84 1.04
CA VAL A 45 -0.18 -1.88 0.61
C VAL A 45 -0.41 -1.02 -0.64
N GLY A 46 0.18 0.18 -0.69
CA GLY A 46 0.13 1.05 -1.86
C GLY A 46 0.79 0.43 -3.10
N GLY A 47 1.94 -0.23 -2.93
CA GLY A 47 2.63 -0.96 -3.98
C GLY A 47 1.79 -2.13 -4.52
N LEU A 48 1.22 -2.93 -3.62
CA LEU A 48 0.34 -4.05 -3.97
C LEU A 48 -0.88 -3.57 -4.76
N GLY A 49 -1.50 -2.48 -4.30
CA GLY A 49 -2.62 -1.86 -5.01
C GLY A 49 -2.23 -1.31 -6.38
N ALA A 50 -1.04 -0.72 -6.53
CA ALA A 50 -0.53 -0.24 -7.81
C ALA A 50 -0.22 -1.41 -8.76
N ASN A 51 0.37 -2.50 -8.25
CA ASN A 51 0.67 -3.70 -9.03
C ASN A 51 -0.61 -4.41 -9.49
N ALA A 52 -1.64 -4.47 -8.64
CA ALA A 52 -2.94 -5.07 -8.95
C ALA A 52 -3.73 -4.31 -10.04
N ARG A 53 -3.35 -3.08 -10.39
CA ARG A 53 -3.97 -2.33 -11.51
C ARG A 53 -3.47 -2.79 -12.88
N ASN A 54 -2.32 -3.45 -12.93
CA ASN A 54 -1.78 -4.02 -14.16
C ASN A 54 -2.24 -5.49 -14.29
N PRO A 55 -2.63 -5.97 -15.48
CA PRO A 55 -3.11 -7.34 -15.65
C PRO A 55 -2.11 -8.41 -15.20
N GLU A 56 -0.82 -8.24 -15.54
CA GLU A 56 0.25 -9.16 -15.17
C GLU A 56 0.55 -9.14 -13.66
N GLY A 57 0.53 -7.94 -13.06
CA GLY A 57 0.72 -7.75 -11.63
C GLY A 57 -0.44 -8.32 -10.81
N ALA A 58 -1.67 -8.16 -11.29
CA ALA A 58 -2.85 -8.75 -10.68
C ALA A 58 -2.83 -10.29 -10.73
N ALA A 59 -2.46 -10.88 -11.88
CA ALA A 59 -2.33 -12.33 -12.01
C ALA A 59 -1.25 -12.89 -11.07
N SER A 60 -0.09 -12.22 -11.01
CA SER A 60 1.00 -12.61 -10.11
C SER A 60 0.59 -12.49 -8.64
N LEU A 61 -0.15 -11.43 -8.29
CA LEU A 61 -0.66 -11.22 -6.95
C LEU A 61 -1.71 -12.28 -6.58
N MET A 62 -2.58 -12.69 -7.51
CA MET A 62 -3.54 -13.79 -7.29
C MET A 62 -2.84 -15.09 -6.94
N SER A 63 -1.81 -15.47 -7.71
CA SER A 63 -1.03 -16.67 -7.42
C SER A 63 -0.38 -16.59 -6.05
N ALA A 64 0.23 -15.45 -5.71
CA ALA A 64 0.88 -15.25 -4.42
C ALA A 64 -0.13 -15.29 -3.25
N LEU A 65 -1.32 -14.69 -3.41
CA LEU A 65 -2.41 -14.73 -2.42
C LEU A 65 -2.92 -16.16 -2.22
N ASP A 66 -3.10 -16.93 -3.30
CA ASP A 66 -3.56 -18.31 -3.26
C ASP A 66 -2.54 -19.21 -2.54
N GLU A 67 -1.25 -19.05 -2.83
CA GLU A 67 -0.16 -19.74 -2.15
C GLU A 67 -0.09 -19.39 -0.65
N HIS A 68 -0.14 -18.10 -0.31
CA HIS A 68 -0.04 -17.64 1.07
C HIS A 68 -1.29 -17.93 1.90
N SER A 69 -2.48 -18.03 1.27
CA SER A 69 -3.71 -18.43 1.95
C SER A 69 -3.64 -19.85 2.55
N ARG A 70 -2.72 -20.68 2.04
CA ARG A 70 -2.49 -22.07 2.49
C ARG A 70 -1.32 -22.21 3.44
N SER A 71 -0.51 -21.17 3.61
CA SER A 71 0.70 -21.20 4.45
C SER A 71 0.40 -21.31 5.95
N GLY A 72 -0.80 -20.92 6.39
CA GLY A 72 -1.17 -20.89 7.81
C GLY A 72 -0.36 -19.90 8.64
N LEU A 73 0.35 -18.95 8.01
CA LEU A 73 1.19 -17.93 8.68
C LEU A 73 0.42 -17.09 9.70
N LEU A 74 -0.90 -16.99 9.55
CA LEU A 74 -1.79 -16.14 10.37
C LEU A 74 -2.79 -16.92 11.24
N ASP A 75 -2.61 -18.23 11.42
CA ASP A 75 -3.41 -19.03 12.35
C ASP A 75 -3.05 -18.69 13.81
N GLY A 76 -3.40 -17.47 14.24
CA GLY A 76 -3.03 -16.86 15.52
C GLY A 76 -2.00 -15.73 15.38
N VAL A 77 -0.98 -15.73 16.25
CA VAL A 77 0.12 -14.75 16.23
C VAL A 77 1.05 -15.08 15.07
N VAL A 78 1.42 -14.06 14.28
CA VAL A 78 2.35 -14.23 13.14
C VAL A 78 3.65 -14.86 13.64
N ASN A 79 4.05 -15.97 13.04
CA ASN A 79 5.35 -16.58 13.33
C ASN A 79 6.40 -16.08 12.32
N VAL A 80 7.22 -15.11 12.74
CA VAL A 80 8.26 -14.49 11.90
C VAL A 80 9.40 -15.47 11.54
N ASP A 81 9.57 -16.54 12.32
CA ASP A 81 10.55 -17.60 12.03
C ASP A 81 10.12 -18.49 10.88
N LYS A 82 8.81 -18.58 10.61
CA LYS A 82 8.25 -19.32 9.47
C LYS A 82 8.18 -18.49 8.19
N VAL A 83 8.55 -17.21 8.25
CA VAL A 83 8.56 -16.34 7.08
C VAL A 83 9.74 -16.72 6.19
N ASP A 84 9.41 -17.15 4.97
CA ASP A 84 10.37 -17.32 3.89
C ASP A 84 10.76 -15.94 3.34
N THR A 85 11.97 -15.50 3.67
CA THR A 85 12.50 -14.20 3.21
C THR A 85 12.92 -14.21 1.75
N ASP A 86 13.25 -15.36 1.17
CA ASP A 86 13.54 -15.48 -0.26
C ASP A 86 12.26 -15.24 -1.05
N ASP A 87 11.16 -15.87 -0.62
CA ASP A 87 9.85 -15.62 -1.20
C ASP A 87 9.39 -14.17 -0.97
N GLY A 88 9.56 -13.66 0.24
CA GLY A 88 9.34 -12.25 0.55
C GLY A 88 10.08 -11.29 -0.37
N GLY A 89 11.33 -11.58 -0.70
CA GLY A 89 12.13 -10.79 -1.65
C GLY A 89 11.56 -10.81 -3.07
N ARG A 90 11.01 -11.95 -3.51
CA ARG A 90 10.31 -12.06 -4.81
C ARG A 90 9.03 -11.24 -4.81
N ILE A 91 8.23 -11.32 -3.74
CA ILE A 91 7.00 -10.53 -3.61
C ILE A 91 7.33 -9.03 -3.69
N VAL A 92 8.30 -8.55 -2.91
CA VAL A 92 8.73 -7.14 -2.93
C VAL A 92 9.18 -6.73 -4.32
N SER A 93 9.93 -7.60 -5.02
CA SER A 93 10.38 -7.34 -6.39
C SER A 93 9.23 -7.31 -7.39
N ASN A 94 8.21 -8.17 -7.24
CA ASN A 94 7.01 -8.15 -8.09
C ASN A 94 6.13 -6.92 -7.82
N VAL A 95 6.03 -6.51 -6.55
CA VAL A 95 5.18 -5.40 -6.10
C VAL A 95 5.73 -4.06 -6.54
N PHE A 96 7.04 -3.84 -6.35
CA PHE A 96 7.66 -2.55 -6.64
C PHE A 96 8.40 -2.52 -7.98
N GLY A 97 8.76 -3.67 -8.55
CA GLY A 97 9.50 -3.75 -9.82
C GLY A 97 10.76 -2.90 -9.79
N GLU A 98 10.92 -2.07 -10.82
CA GLU A 98 12.02 -1.11 -10.95
C GLU A 98 12.04 -0.03 -9.85
N LYS A 99 10.92 0.19 -9.15
CA LYS A 99 10.81 1.21 -8.09
C LYS A 99 11.27 0.69 -6.73
N LYS A 100 11.65 -0.59 -6.61
CA LYS A 100 12.07 -1.20 -5.34
C LYS A 100 13.19 -0.40 -4.67
N ASP A 101 14.25 -0.07 -5.40
CA ASP A 101 15.40 0.65 -4.84
C ASP A 101 15.05 2.09 -4.44
N GLN A 102 14.16 2.74 -5.19
CA GLN A 102 13.64 4.05 -4.86
C GLN A 102 12.78 4.02 -3.59
N VAL A 103 11.94 3.00 -3.42
CA VAL A 103 11.13 2.78 -2.22
C VAL A 103 12.02 2.56 -1.00
N ILE A 104 13.03 1.69 -1.13
CA ILE A 104 14.01 1.41 -0.09
C ILE A 104 14.75 2.68 0.33
N SER A 105 15.23 3.47 -0.62
CA SER A 105 15.92 4.74 -0.35
C SER A 105 15.00 5.77 0.32
N THR A 106 13.77 5.92 -0.18
CA THR A 106 12.80 6.88 0.36
C THR A 106 12.43 6.53 1.80
N LEU A 107 12.04 5.28 2.07
CA LEU A 107 11.73 4.82 3.42
C LEU A 107 12.95 4.85 4.35
N GLY A 108 14.14 4.56 3.81
CA GLY A 108 15.41 4.62 4.55
C GLY A 108 15.71 6.03 5.06
N THR A 109 15.37 7.07 4.29
CA THR A 109 15.50 8.47 4.73
C THR A 109 14.44 8.89 5.76
N VAL A 110 13.22 8.36 5.67
CA VAL A 110 12.13 8.64 6.60
C VAL A 110 12.37 8.00 7.98
N ASN A 111 12.99 6.83 8.01
CA ASN A 111 13.19 6.05 9.24
C ASN A 111 14.39 6.51 10.09
N GLY A 112 15.16 7.52 9.66
CA GLY A 112 16.26 8.15 10.42
C GLY A 112 17.40 7.20 10.80
N SER A 113 17.18 6.34 11.79
CA SER A 113 18.11 5.41 12.43
C SER A 113 18.22 4.03 11.77
N GLY A 114 17.22 3.58 11.01
CA GLY A 114 17.25 2.26 10.35
C GLY A 114 18.03 2.23 9.03
N GLY A 115 18.02 3.35 8.29
CA GLY A 115 18.64 3.43 6.97
C GLY A 115 17.99 2.52 5.91
N SER A 116 18.49 2.63 4.69
CA SER A 116 18.01 1.87 3.53
C SER A 116 18.23 0.35 3.68
N THR A 117 19.27 -0.06 4.41
CA THR A 117 19.57 -1.49 4.65
C THR A 117 18.50 -2.14 5.52
N LEU A 118 18.09 -1.50 6.62
CA LEU A 118 17.01 -2.02 7.46
C LEU A 118 15.71 -2.17 6.66
N VAL A 119 15.39 -1.19 5.81
CA VAL A 119 14.19 -1.28 4.97
C VAL A 119 14.32 -2.42 3.95
N ALA A 120 15.49 -2.60 3.35
CA ALA A 120 15.75 -3.69 2.41
C ALA A 120 15.58 -5.07 3.06
N ASP A 121 15.94 -5.22 4.33
CA ASP A 121 15.80 -6.46 5.09
C ASP A 121 14.38 -6.63 5.68
N LEU A 122 13.73 -5.52 6.04
CA LEU A 122 12.39 -5.51 6.60
C LEU A 122 11.31 -5.85 5.56
N LEU A 123 11.41 -5.31 4.34
CA LEU A 123 10.39 -5.49 3.31
C LEU A 123 10.12 -6.97 2.98
N PRO A 124 11.15 -7.83 2.78
CA PRO A 124 10.95 -9.27 2.59
C PRO A 124 10.29 -9.98 3.77
N ILE A 125 10.45 -9.50 5.00
CA ILE A 125 9.79 -10.08 6.17
C ILE A 125 8.31 -9.68 6.18
N LEU A 126 8.01 -8.42 5.89
CA LEU A 126 6.65 -7.89 5.95
C LEU A 126 5.77 -8.33 4.79
N ALA A 127 6.34 -8.51 3.59
CA ALA A 127 5.58 -8.81 2.38
C ALA A 127 4.72 -10.09 2.48
N PRO A 128 5.26 -11.25 2.89
CA PRO A 128 4.47 -12.48 3.10
C PRO A 128 3.36 -12.32 4.15
N ILE A 129 3.63 -11.55 5.22
CA ILE A 129 2.67 -11.30 6.30
C ILE A 129 1.48 -10.48 5.78
N VAL A 130 1.77 -9.38 5.06
CA VAL A 130 0.74 -8.53 4.45
C VAL A 130 -0.07 -9.32 3.42
N LEU A 131 0.58 -10.11 2.58
CA LEU A 131 -0.12 -10.96 1.60
C LEU A 131 -1.03 -11.98 2.27
N SER A 132 -0.54 -12.68 3.30
CA SER A 132 -1.35 -13.65 4.04
C SER A 132 -2.59 -12.97 4.66
N TYR A 133 -2.43 -11.76 5.18
CA TYR A 133 -3.53 -10.99 5.79
C TYR A 133 -4.56 -10.56 4.74
N LEU A 134 -4.09 -10.09 3.58
CA LEU A 134 -4.97 -9.76 2.47
C LEU A 134 -5.68 -11.01 1.93
N ALA A 135 -5.00 -12.15 1.85
CA ALA A 135 -5.60 -13.40 1.42
C ALA A 135 -6.72 -13.86 2.37
N GLU A 136 -6.51 -13.75 3.68
CA GLU A 136 -7.56 -14.00 4.69
C GLU A 136 -8.71 -13.02 4.57
N GLN A 137 -8.43 -11.72 4.40
CA GLN A 137 -9.45 -10.69 4.25
C GLN A 137 -10.30 -10.92 2.99
N ILE A 138 -9.67 -11.27 1.87
CA ILE A 138 -10.36 -11.58 0.61
C ILE A 138 -11.16 -12.87 0.74
N LYS A 139 -10.62 -13.91 1.38
CA LYS A 139 -11.32 -15.18 1.62
C LYS A 139 -12.51 -15.00 2.58
N GLY A 140 -12.34 -14.22 3.64
CA GLY A 140 -13.40 -13.86 4.60
C GLY A 140 -14.48 -12.98 3.97
N ALA A 141 -14.09 -12.02 3.11
CA ALA A 141 -15.03 -11.19 2.34
C ALA A 141 -15.75 -12.01 1.25
N GLY A 142 -15.04 -12.91 0.58
CA GLY A 142 -15.56 -13.82 -0.44
C GLY A 142 -16.55 -14.84 0.12
N ALA A 143 -16.39 -15.26 1.38
CA ALA A 143 -17.36 -16.10 2.07
C ALA A 143 -18.71 -15.38 2.31
N SER A 144 -18.72 -14.04 2.39
CA SER A 144 -19.95 -13.24 2.46
C SER A 144 -20.54 -12.89 1.09
N ALA A 145 -19.76 -13.01 0.01
CA ALA A 145 -20.18 -12.80 -1.37
C ALA A 145 -20.44 -14.14 -2.08
N SER A 146 -21.33 -14.96 -1.52
CA SER A 146 -21.81 -16.16 -2.20
C SER A 146 -22.66 -15.76 -3.42
N GLY A 147 -22.12 -15.87 -4.64
CA GLY A 147 -22.96 -15.80 -5.86
C GLY A 147 -22.35 -15.48 -7.22
N GLY A 148 -21.03 -15.28 -7.40
CA GLY A 148 -20.47 -14.95 -8.72
C GLY A 148 -19.09 -15.55 -8.97
N GLU A 149 -18.88 -16.08 -10.18
CA GLU A 149 -17.60 -16.64 -10.64
C GLU A 149 -16.41 -15.70 -10.41
N PRO A 150 -15.22 -16.22 -10.06
CA PRO A 150 -14.02 -15.43 -9.87
C PRO A 150 -13.54 -14.93 -11.25
N ARG A 151 -13.88 -13.69 -11.61
CA ARG A 151 -13.21 -13.02 -12.75
C ARG A 151 -11.83 -12.57 -12.31
N GLU A 152 -10.85 -13.33 -12.76
CA GLU A 152 -9.41 -13.16 -12.55
C GLU A 152 -8.92 -11.73 -12.85
N GLY A 153 -8.09 -11.20 -11.96
CA GLY A 153 -7.29 -9.98 -12.14
C GLY A 153 -8.02 -8.66 -11.89
N GLY A 154 -9.11 -8.40 -12.60
CA GLY A 154 -9.80 -7.08 -12.56
C GLY A 154 -10.54 -6.80 -11.24
N ALA A 155 -11.23 -7.81 -10.71
CA ALA A 155 -12.03 -7.67 -9.50
C ALA A 155 -11.18 -7.39 -8.24
N LEU A 156 -9.93 -7.83 -8.22
CA LEU A 156 -9.00 -7.54 -7.12
C LEU A 156 -8.47 -6.13 -7.19
N GLY A 157 -8.12 -5.65 -8.39
CA GLY A 157 -7.77 -4.25 -8.61
C GLY A 157 -8.91 -3.31 -8.22
N ASP A 158 -10.16 -3.68 -8.53
CA ASP A 158 -11.36 -2.93 -8.15
C ASP A 158 -11.70 -3.04 -6.66
N LEU A 159 -11.45 -4.19 -6.02
CA LEU A 159 -11.65 -4.38 -4.58
C LEU A 159 -10.59 -3.64 -3.76
N LEU A 160 -9.32 -3.81 -4.11
CA LEU A 160 -8.20 -3.08 -3.49
C LEU A 160 -8.28 -1.59 -3.82
N GLY A 161 -8.67 -1.25 -5.04
CA GLY A 161 -8.96 0.10 -5.49
C GLY A 161 -10.12 0.70 -4.70
N GLY A 162 -11.23 -0.01 -4.54
CA GLY A 162 -12.39 0.41 -3.76
C GLY A 162 -12.14 0.46 -2.25
N LEU A 163 -11.25 -0.40 -1.73
CA LEU A 163 -10.78 -0.35 -0.34
C LEU A 163 -9.85 0.84 -0.13
N LEU A 164 -8.90 1.07 -1.04
CA LEU A 164 -7.95 2.17 -0.99
C LEU A 164 -8.63 3.52 -1.27
N GLU A 165 -9.62 3.56 -2.16
CA GLU A 165 -10.46 4.72 -2.46
C GLU A 165 -11.53 4.93 -1.39
N GLY A 166 -12.07 3.87 -0.79
CA GLY A 166 -12.86 3.95 0.44
C GLY A 166 -12.04 4.42 1.65
N ALA A 167 -10.74 4.11 1.66
CA ALA A 167 -9.78 4.54 2.67
C ALA A 167 -9.23 5.96 2.43
N SER A 168 -9.23 6.44 1.18
CA SER A 168 -8.70 7.74 0.77
C SER A 168 -9.79 8.78 0.48
N GLY A 169 -11.04 8.38 0.28
CA GLY A 169 -12.09 9.32 -0.13
C GLY A 169 -13.46 8.70 -0.36
N ARG A 170 -14.24 8.55 0.73
CA ARG A 170 -15.69 8.63 0.62
C ARG A 170 -16.28 9.40 1.80
N SER A 171 -16.03 10.71 1.78
CA SER A 171 -17.04 11.68 2.18
C SER A 171 -17.65 12.21 0.90
N GLY A 172 -18.96 12.07 0.73
CA GLY A 172 -19.66 12.69 -0.39
C GLY A 172 -19.47 14.20 -0.36
N GLY A 173 -19.33 14.78 -1.56
CA GLY A 173 -19.44 16.22 -1.79
C GLY A 173 -18.11 16.94 -2.01
N GLY A 174 -17.77 17.17 -3.29
CA GLY A 174 -16.99 18.32 -3.74
C GLY A 174 -15.47 18.29 -3.54
N GLY A 175 -14.75 18.20 -4.67
CA GLY A 175 -13.45 18.86 -4.87
C GLY A 175 -12.20 18.18 -4.29
N GLY A 176 -11.26 17.86 -5.17
CA GLY A 176 -9.81 17.83 -4.89
C GLY A 176 -9.28 16.53 -4.27
N GLY A 177 -9.10 15.50 -5.10
CA GLY A 177 -8.38 14.29 -4.71
C GLY A 177 -6.89 14.38 -5.08
N ILE A 178 -6.04 13.70 -4.32
CA ILE A 178 -4.58 13.62 -4.51
C ILE A 178 -4.22 13.03 -5.90
N GLY A 179 -5.17 12.33 -6.55
CA GLY A 179 -5.10 11.92 -7.95
C GLY A 179 -5.12 13.08 -8.96
N ASP A 180 -5.76 14.20 -8.64
CA ASP A 180 -5.72 15.42 -9.46
C ASP A 180 -4.36 16.12 -9.34
N ILE A 181 -3.69 16.04 -8.19
CA ILE A 181 -2.36 16.64 -7.98
C ILE A 181 -1.27 15.80 -8.67
N LEU A 182 -1.39 14.47 -8.64
CA LEU A 182 -0.47 13.58 -9.35
C LEU A 182 -0.74 13.56 -10.87
N GLY A 183 -2.00 13.70 -11.30
CA GLY A 183 -2.37 13.86 -12.71
C GLY A 183 -1.96 15.23 -13.28
N SER A 184 -2.12 16.31 -12.53
CA SER A 184 -1.73 17.66 -12.97
C SER A 184 -0.22 17.90 -13.01
N VAL A 185 0.57 17.15 -12.21
CA VAL A 185 2.04 17.29 -12.23
C VAL A 185 2.73 16.36 -13.23
N LEU A 186 2.12 15.21 -13.60
CA LEU A 186 2.78 14.18 -14.40
C LEU A 186 2.17 13.93 -15.79
N GLY A 187 0.98 14.44 -16.12
CA GLY A 187 0.40 14.18 -17.43
C GLY A 187 -0.79 15.07 -17.78
N GLY A 188 -0.54 16.21 -18.43
CA GLY A 188 -1.64 17.09 -18.83
C GLY A 188 -1.23 18.31 -19.64
N SER A 189 -0.51 18.11 -20.74
CA SER A 189 -0.46 19.05 -21.85
C SER A 189 -1.87 19.24 -22.42
N SER A 190 -2.50 20.39 -22.20
CA SER A 190 -3.38 21.14 -23.13
C SER A 190 -4.46 21.94 -22.39
N GLY A 191 -4.47 23.25 -22.64
CA GLY A 191 -5.74 23.99 -22.73
C GLY A 191 -6.09 24.92 -21.58
N GLY A 192 -5.54 26.14 -21.62
CA GLY A 192 -6.31 27.36 -21.38
C GLY A 192 -6.53 27.77 -19.92
N GLY A 193 -6.12 29.00 -19.59
CA GLY A 193 -6.68 29.66 -18.40
C GLY A 193 -5.78 30.61 -17.63
N LEU A 194 -4.70 31.16 -18.21
CA LEU A 194 -3.90 32.20 -17.55
C LEU A 194 -4.03 33.60 -18.17
N GLY A 195 -4.92 33.76 -19.16
CA GLY A 195 -5.10 35.03 -19.89
C GLY A 195 -6.14 36.01 -19.33
N GLY A 196 -6.90 35.64 -18.29
CA GLY A 196 -8.10 36.40 -17.88
C GLY A 196 -7.94 37.32 -16.66
N LEU A 197 -6.87 37.16 -15.86
CA LEU A 197 -6.78 37.81 -14.55
C LEU A 197 -5.84 39.02 -14.50
N LEU A 198 -5.20 39.37 -15.61
CA LEU A 198 -4.39 40.60 -15.73
C LEU A 198 -5.11 41.76 -16.45
N GLY A 199 -6.33 41.55 -16.97
CA GLY A 199 -7.06 42.57 -17.74
C GLY A 199 -8.04 43.43 -16.94
N GLY A 200 -8.35 43.08 -15.69
CA GLY A 200 -9.46 43.68 -14.92
C GLY A 200 -9.09 44.77 -13.91
N LEU A 201 -7.80 45.05 -13.69
CA LEU A 201 -7.32 45.94 -12.63
C LEU A 201 -6.59 47.19 -13.16
N LEU A 202 -6.90 47.66 -14.37
CA LEU A 202 -6.31 48.90 -14.91
C LEU A 202 -7.31 49.74 -15.72
N GLY A 203 -8.56 49.84 -15.23
CA GLY A 203 -9.62 50.58 -15.94
C GLY A 203 -10.54 51.34 -14.99
N GLY A 204 -9.96 52.08 -14.04
CA GLY A 204 -10.72 52.80 -13.02
C GLY A 204 -10.17 54.20 -12.72
N GLY A 205 -9.86 54.99 -13.74
CA GLY A 205 -9.60 56.43 -13.64
C GLY A 205 -10.42 57.14 -14.71
N LYS A 206 -11.59 57.70 -14.40
CA LYS A 206 -11.83 59.01 -13.77
C LYS A 206 -12.01 60.12 -14.83
N ARG A 207 -13.28 60.54 -14.95
CA ARG A 207 -13.80 61.85 -15.40
C ARG A 207 -13.79 62.13 -16.89
#